data_AF-A0A9D9NJN1-F1
#
_entry.id   AF-A0A9D9NJN1-F1
#
_cell.length_a   1.000
_cell.length_b   1.000
_cell.length_c   1.000
_cell.angle_alpha   90.00
_cell.angle_beta   90.00
_cell.angle_gamma   90.00
#
_symmetry.space_group_name_H-M   'P 1'
#
loop_
_entity.id
_entity.type
_entity.pdbx_description
1 polymer ?
#
loop_
_entity_poly.entity_id
_entity_poly.type
_entity_poly.pdbx_seq_one_letter_code
_entity_poly.pdbx_strand_id
1 'polypeptide(L)'
;MPPSATALRSFLDGKFPGGEYVACYESGFTGFSTYYPLSASGIECHIVNAADVPTAQYKSVMKTDRSDSLKLARMLASEAYRDVHTRPREELDDRAVMRLRYRTQKRIAGMKNSWMETCKL
;
A
#
# COMPACT_ATOMS: atom_id res chain seq x y z
N MET A 1 -9.88 -18.78 -4.63
CA MET A 1 -8.44 -18.72 -4.29
C MET A 1 -8.29 -17.87 -3.03
N PRO A 2 -7.45 -18.24 -2.05
CA PRO A 2 -7.23 -17.39 -0.89
C PRO A 2 -6.56 -16.06 -1.32
N PRO A 3 -6.83 -14.94 -0.63
CA PRO A 3 -6.27 -13.63 -0.95
C PRO A 3 -4.81 -13.53 -0.44
N SER A 4 -3.91 -14.29 -1.09
CA SER A 4 -2.48 -14.33 -0.77
C SER A 4 -1.65 -14.18 -2.03
N ALA A 5 -0.57 -13.39 -1.94
CA ALA A 5 0.39 -13.20 -3.03
C ALA A 5 1.01 -14.53 -3.47
N THR A 6 1.31 -15.42 -2.53
CA THR A 6 1.87 -16.74 -2.83
C THR A 6 0.89 -17.62 -3.58
N ALA A 7 -0.39 -17.61 -3.17
CA ALA A 7 -1.42 -18.37 -3.88
C ALA A 7 -1.66 -17.84 -5.30
N LEU A 8 -1.58 -16.51 -5.48
CA LEU A 8 -1.63 -15.87 -6.80
C LEU A 8 -0.44 -16.31 -7.65
N ARG A 9 0.78 -16.28 -7.10
CA ARG A 9 1.98 -16.68 -7.82
C ARG A 9 1.89 -18.13 -8.30
N SER A 10 1.54 -19.06 -7.42
CA SER A 10 1.39 -20.48 -7.79
C SER A 10 0.32 -20.71 -8.86
N PHE A 11 -0.77 -19.94 -8.82
CA PHE A 11 -1.80 -19.99 -9.86
C PHE A 11 -1.30 -19.50 -11.21
N LEU A 12 -0.53 -18.41 -11.22
CA LEU A 12 0.04 -17.83 -12.43
C LEU A 12 1.08 -18.78 -13.05
N ASP A 13 2.02 -19.28 -12.24
CA ASP A 13 3.06 -20.21 -12.71
C ASP A 13 2.45 -21.50 -13.31
N GLY A 14 1.35 -21.99 -12.73
CA GLY A 14 0.65 -23.18 -13.22
C GLY A 14 -0.16 -22.97 -14.51
N LYS A 15 -0.68 -21.75 -14.74
CA LYS A 15 -1.50 -21.44 -15.92
C LYS A 15 -0.74 -20.82 -17.08
N PHE A 16 0.29 -20.04 -16.78
CA PHE A 16 1.01 -19.21 -17.75
C PHE A 16 2.52 -19.33 -17.52
N PRO A 17 3.12 -20.52 -17.66
CA PRO A 17 4.52 -20.73 -17.33
C PRO A 17 5.44 -19.81 -18.18
N GLY A 18 6.41 -19.16 -17.52
CA GLY A 18 7.39 -18.29 -18.17
C GLY A 18 6.87 -16.89 -18.54
N GLY A 19 5.68 -16.50 -18.09
CA GLY A 19 5.17 -15.15 -18.27
C GLY A 19 5.80 -14.13 -17.33
N GLU A 20 5.99 -12.91 -17.81
CA GLU A 20 6.25 -11.75 -16.96
C GLU A 20 4.93 -11.24 -16.39
N TYR A 21 4.85 -11.11 -15.06
CA TYR A 21 3.64 -10.71 -14.37
C TYR A 21 3.79 -9.31 -13.80
N VAL A 22 2.95 -8.40 -14.29
CA VAL A 22 2.80 -7.06 -13.77
C VAL A 22 1.40 -6.92 -13.20
N ALA A 23 1.32 -6.52 -11.93
CA ALA A 23 0.10 -6.23 -11.20
C ALA A 23 -0.04 -4.73 -10.99
N CYS A 24 -1.28 -4.27 -10.91
CA CYS A 24 -1.61 -2.90 -10.54
C CYS A 24 -2.70 -2.93 -9.48
N TYR A 25 -2.60 -2.09 -8.46
CA TYR A 25 -3.67 -1.89 -7.50
C TYR A 25 -3.82 -0.43 -7.08
N GLU A 26 -5.00 -0.11 -6.58
CA GLU A 26 -5.34 1.23 -6.11
C GLU A 26 -4.89 1.42 -4.65
N SER A 27 -4.08 2.45 -4.38
CA SER A 27 -3.74 2.81 -3.00
C SER A 27 -4.97 3.40 -2.29
N GLY A 28 -5.62 2.59 -1.46
CA GLY A 28 -6.72 3.00 -0.60
C GLY A 28 -6.34 3.00 0.87
N PHE A 29 -7.30 2.65 1.73
CA PHE A 29 -7.17 2.59 3.18
C PHE A 29 -6.02 1.68 3.67
N THR A 30 -5.73 0.60 2.95
CA THR A 30 -4.69 -0.38 3.29
C THR A 30 -3.27 0.08 2.90
N GLY A 31 -3.14 1.17 2.14
CA GLY A 31 -1.87 1.77 1.74
C GLY A 31 -0.98 0.80 0.95
N PHE A 32 0.20 0.50 1.49
CA PHE A 32 1.26 -0.27 0.82
C PHE A 32 1.34 -1.74 1.26
N SER A 33 0.41 -2.22 2.10
CA SER A 33 0.52 -3.56 2.68
C SER A 33 0.47 -4.69 1.65
N THR A 34 -0.26 -4.51 0.55
CA THR A 34 -0.39 -5.48 -0.55
C THR A 34 0.82 -5.47 -1.50
N TYR A 35 1.49 -4.32 -1.63
CA TYR A 35 2.67 -4.16 -2.49
C TYR A 35 3.83 -5.08 -2.06
N TYR A 36 4.20 -5.07 -0.77
CA TYR A 36 5.33 -5.85 -0.27
C TYR A 36 5.24 -7.37 -0.53
N PRO A 37 4.13 -8.06 -0.21
CA PRO A 37 4.04 -9.50 -0.45
C PRO A 37 3.99 -9.85 -1.94
N LEU A 38 3.42 -9.00 -2.80
CA LEU A 38 3.42 -9.20 -4.25
C LEU A 38 4.84 -9.05 -4.82
N SER A 39 5.51 -7.96 -4.46
CA SER A 39 6.91 -7.70 -4.84
C SER A 39 7.84 -8.81 -4.34
N ALA A 40 7.68 -9.26 -3.08
CA ALA A 40 8.44 -10.38 -2.52
C ALA A 40 8.16 -11.73 -3.21
N SER A 41 7.00 -11.88 -3.86
CA SER A 41 6.66 -13.08 -4.67
C SER A 41 7.16 -12.97 -6.13
N GLY A 42 7.95 -11.94 -6.44
CA GLY A 42 8.50 -11.70 -7.78
C GLY A 42 7.46 -11.24 -8.80
N ILE A 43 6.39 -10.60 -8.35
CA ILE A 43 5.38 -9.96 -9.21
C ILE A 43 5.64 -8.46 -9.15
N GLU A 44 5.92 -7.84 -10.30
CA GLU A 44 6.04 -6.38 -10.36
C GLU A 44 4.68 -5.75 -10.05
N CYS A 45 4.66 -4.75 -9.17
CA CYS A 45 3.40 -4.21 -8.66
C CYS A 45 3.42 -2.68 -8.69
N HIS A 46 2.58 -2.09 -9.52
CA HIS A 46 2.38 -0.64 -9.57
C HIS A 46 1.20 -0.21 -8.71
N ILE A 47 1.34 0.98 -8.15
CA ILE A 47 0.39 1.53 -7.20
C ILE A 47 -0.18 2.80 -7.80
N VAL A 48 -1.50 2.85 -7.94
CA VAL A 48 -2.17 4.00 -8.54
C VAL A 48 -3.10 4.65 -7.54
N ASN A 49 -3.14 5.98 -7.58
CA ASN A 49 -4.06 6.73 -6.76
C ASN A 49 -5.50 6.58 -7.26
N ALA A 50 -6.44 6.40 -6.34
CA ALA A 50 -7.88 6.32 -6.59
C ALA A 50 -8.40 7.44 -7.50
N ALA A 51 -7.91 8.66 -7.28
CA ALA A 51 -8.34 9.84 -8.00
C ALA A 51 -7.87 9.86 -9.47
N ASP A 52 -6.81 9.13 -9.79
CA ASP A 52 -6.22 9.10 -11.13
C ASP A 52 -6.89 8.03 -12.02
N VAL A 53 -7.68 7.13 -11.44
CA VAL A 53 -8.42 6.11 -12.19
C VAL A 53 -9.67 6.75 -12.82
N PRO A 54 -9.77 6.80 -14.16
CA PRO A 54 -10.89 7.48 -14.83
C PRO A 54 -12.23 6.80 -14.51
N THR A 55 -13.03 7.46 -13.68
CA THR A 55 -14.34 6.97 -13.24
C THR A 55 -15.45 7.84 -13.82
N ALA A 56 -16.18 7.32 -14.81
CA ALA A 56 -17.39 7.98 -15.29
C ALA A 56 -18.48 7.94 -14.20
N GLN A 57 -19.13 9.08 -13.90
CA GLN A 57 -20.12 9.23 -12.82
C GLN A 57 -21.24 8.16 -12.84
N TYR A 58 -21.68 7.75 -14.02
CA TYR A 58 -22.71 6.70 -14.20
C TYR A 58 -22.25 5.31 -13.72
N LYS A 59 -20.95 5.00 -13.81
CA LYS A 59 -20.38 3.71 -13.40
C LYS A 59 -20.06 3.64 -11.90
N SER A 60 -20.19 4.75 -11.16
CA SER A 60 -20.01 4.72 -9.70
C SER A 60 -21.12 3.93 -8.98
N VAL A 61 -22.27 3.75 -9.64
CA VAL A 61 -23.46 3.07 -9.11
C VAL A 61 -23.35 1.55 -9.20
N MET A 62 -22.52 1.02 -10.11
CA MET A 62 -22.24 -0.42 -10.25
C MET A 62 -20.73 -0.69 -10.12
N LYS A 63 -20.17 -0.36 -8.95
CA LYS A 63 -18.82 -0.78 -8.58
C LYS A 63 -18.81 -2.30 -8.41
N THR A 64 -18.04 -2.97 -9.26
CA THR A 64 -17.78 -4.40 -9.19
C THR A 64 -16.29 -4.61 -9.34
N ASP A 65 -15.70 -5.47 -8.50
CA ASP A 65 -14.26 -5.72 -8.50
C ASP A 65 -13.73 -6.08 -9.90
N ARG A 66 -14.54 -6.77 -10.71
CA ARG A 66 -14.23 -7.12 -12.10
C ARG A 66 -14.09 -5.89 -12.99
N SER A 67 -15.01 -4.94 -12.88
CA SER A 67 -15.01 -3.72 -13.70
C SER A 67 -13.84 -2.81 -13.33
N ASP A 68 -13.51 -2.72 -12.04
CA ASP A 68 -12.41 -1.89 -11.56
C ASP A 68 -11.05 -2.50 -11.90
N SER A 69 -10.89 -3.82 -11.72
CA SER A 69 -9.68 -4.54 -12.17
C SER A 69 -9.42 -4.38 -13.67
N LEU A 70 -10.47 -4.39 -14.51
CA LEU A 70 -10.33 -4.20 -15.95
C LEU A 70 -9.89 -2.77 -16.32
N LYS A 71 -10.33 -1.75 -15.57
CA LYS A 71 -9.89 -0.36 -15.78
C LYS A 71 -8.40 -0.22 -15.45
N LEU A 72 -7.98 -0.75 -14.31
CA LEU A 72 -6.58 -0.75 -13.90
C LEU A 72 -5.71 -1.48 -14.92
N ALA A 73 -6.14 -2.66 -15.39
CA ALA A 73 -5.41 -3.41 -16.42
C ALA A 73 -5.28 -2.64 -17.74
N ARG A 74 -6.34 -1.95 -18.19
CA ARG A 74 -6.29 -1.13 -19.41
C ARG A 74 -5.38 0.08 -19.26
N MET A 75 -5.42 0.75 -18.11
CA MET A 75 -4.60 1.91 -17.81
C MET A 75 -3.11 1.53 -17.68
N LEU A 76 -2.83 0.38 -17.07
CA LEU A 76 -1.50 -0.22 -17.03
C LEU A 76 -1.01 -0.56 -18.44
N ALA A 77 -1.85 -1.20 -19.26
CA ALA A 77 -1.52 -1.55 -20.65
C ALA A 77 -1.31 -0.32 -21.56
N SER A 78 -1.92 0.81 -21.26
CA SER A 78 -1.70 2.06 -21.99
C SER A 78 -0.55 2.90 -21.43
N GLU A 79 0.16 2.42 -20.40
CA GLU A 79 1.21 3.15 -19.67
C GLU A 79 0.78 4.55 -19.18
N ALA A 80 -0.53 4.78 -19.08
CA ALA A 80 -1.13 6.08 -18.79
C ALA A 80 -1.45 6.19 -17.29
N TYR A 81 -0.50 5.79 -16.45
CA TYR A 81 -0.66 5.81 -15.00
C TYR A 81 0.49 6.57 -14.34
N ARG A 82 0.21 7.13 -13.16
CA ARG A 82 1.22 7.74 -12.31
C ARG A 82 1.49 6.80 -11.15
N ASP A 83 2.65 6.16 -11.18
CA ASP A 83 3.03 5.24 -10.12
C ASP A 83 3.33 6.01 -8.82
N VAL A 84 2.81 5.49 -7.71
CA VAL A 84 3.08 6.03 -6.38
C VAL A 84 4.37 5.40 -5.87
N HIS A 85 5.43 6.21 -5.81
CA HIS A 85 6.73 5.77 -5.32
C HIS A 85 6.62 5.23 -3.88
N THR A 86 6.90 3.94 -3.72
CA THR A 86 6.88 3.25 -2.43
C THR A 86 8.28 3.22 -1.82
N ARG A 87 8.37 3.54 -0.53
CA ARG A 87 9.63 3.44 0.22
C ARG A 87 9.94 1.99 0.56
N PRO A 88 11.22 1.58 0.54
CA PRO A 88 11.59 0.26 1.00
C PRO A 88 11.26 0.08 2.48
N ARG A 89 11.06 -1.18 2.89
CA ARG A 89 10.62 -1.50 4.25
C ARG A 89 11.62 -1.05 5.32
N GLU A 90 12.91 -1.15 5.03
CA GLU A 90 13.98 -0.69 5.92
C GLU A 90 13.84 0.81 6.26
N GLU A 91 13.57 1.65 5.26
CA GLU A 91 13.40 3.09 5.48
C GLU A 91 12.12 3.40 6.29
N LEU A 92 11.08 2.58 6.15
CA LEU A 92 9.88 2.69 6.98
C LEU A 92 10.15 2.31 8.44
N ASP A 93 10.95 1.28 8.67
CA ASP A 93 11.33 0.81 10.00
C ASP A 93 12.21 1.87 10.71
N ASP A 94 13.19 2.44 10.02
CA ASP A 94 14.02 3.54 10.54
C ASP A 94 13.16 4.75 10.96
N ARG A 95 12.21 5.12 10.11
CA ARG A 95 11.26 6.20 10.41
C ARG A 95 10.37 5.87 11.60
N ALA A 96 9.97 4.62 11.77
CA ALA A 96 9.18 4.17 12.91
C ALA A 96 9.98 4.32 14.21
N VAL A 97 11.26 3.93 14.21
CA VAL A 97 12.17 4.10 15.36
C VAL A 97 12.33 5.58 15.72
N MET A 98 12.57 6.45 14.73
CA MET A 98 12.72 7.90 14.95
C MET A 98 11.43 8.53 15.51
N ARG A 99 10.27 8.14 14.98
CA ARG A 99 8.95 8.58 15.49
C ARG A 99 8.71 8.11 16.92
N LEU A 100 9.06 6.86 17.23
CA LEU A 100 8.92 6.30 18.57
C LEU A 100 9.79 7.07 19.57
N ARG A 101 11.07 7.29 19.25
CA ARG A 101 11.99 8.08 20.07
C ARG A 101 11.42 9.47 20.37
N TYR A 102 10.96 10.18 19.34
CA TYR A 102 10.37 11.51 19.49
C TYR A 102 9.15 11.52 20.42
N ARG A 103 8.23 10.55 20.24
CA ARG A 103 7.05 10.40 21.11
C ARG A 103 7.44 10.11 22.55
N THR A 104 8.40 9.22 22.77
CA THR A 104 8.90 8.88 24.11
C THR A 104 9.53 10.09 24.79
N GLN A 105 10.37 10.86 24.07
CA GLN A 105 10.97 12.09 24.60
C GLN A 105 9.90 13.11 25.03
N LYS A 106 8.90 13.35 24.18
CA LYS A 106 7.78 14.24 24.52
C LYS A 106 7.01 13.74 25.74
N ARG A 107 6.77 12.42 25.85
CA ARG A 107 6.07 11.84 27.00
C ARG A 107 6.85 12.03 28.29
N ILE A 108 8.16 11.79 28.27
CA ILE A 108 9.04 11.99 29.44
C ILE A 108 9.05 13.45 29.86
N ALA A 109 9.20 14.38 28.90
CA ALA A 109 9.17 15.82 29.18
C ALA A 109 7.83 16.26 29.78
N GLY A 110 6.71 15.79 29.23
CA GLY A 110 5.37 16.06 29.76
C GLY A 110 5.16 15.51 31.17
N MET A 111 5.60 14.27 31.42
CA MET A 111 5.57 13.68 32.76
C MET A 111 6.37 14.55 33.72
N LYS A 112 7.63 14.90 33.40
CA LYS A 112 8.47 15.75 34.26
C LYS A 112 7.78 17.05 34.65
N ASN A 113 7.12 17.72 33.68
CA ASN A 113 6.39 18.96 33.96
C ASN A 113 5.23 18.73 34.92
N SER A 114 4.44 17.68 34.71
CA SER A 114 3.34 17.30 35.61
C SER A 114 3.83 16.94 37.03
N TRP A 115 4.93 16.19 37.16
CA TRP A 115 5.55 15.90 38.46
C TRP A 115 6.01 17.18 39.17
N MET A 116 6.63 18.11 38.44
CA MET A 116 7.07 19.40 39.00
C MET A 116 5.91 20.28 39.45
N GLU A 117 4.76 20.25 38.77
CA GLU A 117 3.55 20.96 39.21
C GLU A 117 2.93 20.31 40.45
N THR A 118 2.86 18.97 40.49
CA THR A 118 2.26 18.23 41.60
C THR A 118 3.08 18.36 42.90
N CYS A 119 4.41 18.38 42.81
CA CYS A 119 5.30 18.55 43.98
C CYS A 119 5.50 20.01 44.42
N LYS A 120 4.93 20.99 43.70
CA LYS A 120 4.93 22.40 44.12
C LYS A 120 3.73 22.77 45.01
N LEU A 121 2.80 21.83 45.24
CA LEU A 121 1.79 21.85 46.29
C LEU A 121 2.33 21.14 47.53
#